data_AF-A0A4Z1EDD1-F1
#
_entry.id   AF-A0A4Z1EDD1-F1
#
_cell.length_a   1.000
_cell.length_b   1.000
_cell.length_c   1.000
_cell.angle_alpha   90.00
_cell.angle_beta   90.00
_cell.angle_gamma   90.00
#
_symmetry.space_group_name_H-M   'P 1'
#
loop_
_entity.id
_entity.type
_entity.pdbx_description
1 polymer ?
#
loop_
_entity_poly.entity_id
_entity_poly.type
_entity_poly.pdbx_seq_one_letter_code
_entity_poly.pdbx_strand_id
1 'polypeptide(L)'
;MLSTARSKGLSQVLTSTPSVSIPSFLLPAFPIASRSFSASTCRNSHIGSAVLSIPPEVTFKVIPPPPPARGSAVAGRPLVKIEGPLGKMSMSIEPFIKIEHDENTRKAIVRVEDREVKNQRAMWGTTRAYLQNHILGVSEGHNAILRLVGVGYRATVEPASNVTTKTPEFEGQQFVVLKVGYSHPIELPVPRFVKASTPQPTRILLEGPEKEVVLLFAAQIRKWRVPEPYKGKGIFVNGEEIKLKNKKIK
;
A
#
# COMPACT_ATOMS: atom_id res chain seq x y z
N MET A 1 47.13 23.30 6.88
CA MET A 1 45.67 23.32 7.16
C MET A 1 45.17 21.89 7.13
N LEU A 2 44.49 21.46 8.19
CA LEU A 2 44.21 20.05 8.50
C LEU A 2 43.23 19.39 7.51
N SER A 3 43.54 18.14 7.20
CA SER A 3 42.84 17.18 6.35
C SER A 3 41.61 16.57 7.03
N THR A 4 40.51 16.37 6.29
CA THR A 4 39.56 15.27 6.50
C THR A 4 38.92 14.81 5.18
N ALA A 5 39.62 13.94 4.44
CA ALA A 5 39.04 13.17 3.34
C ALA A 5 38.43 11.88 3.90
N ARG A 6 37.10 11.73 3.79
CA ARG A 6 36.35 10.57 4.28
C ARG A 6 36.10 9.58 3.13
N SER A 7 36.96 8.57 3.04
CA SER A 7 36.66 7.19 2.63
C SER A 7 35.77 6.99 1.38
N LYS A 8 36.39 6.98 0.20
CA LYS A 8 36.02 6.11 -0.93
C LYS A 8 37.32 5.46 -1.41
N GLY A 9 37.39 4.13 -1.38
CA GLY A 9 38.55 3.41 -1.92
C GLY A 9 38.78 2.05 -1.25
N LEU A 10 37.97 1.07 -1.61
CA LEU A 10 38.41 -0.33 -1.58
C LEU A 10 38.12 -0.93 -2.94
N SER A 11 38.94 -0.52 -3.90
CA SER A 11 39.10 -1.19 -5.18
C SER A 11 40.61 -1.38 -5.39
N GLN A 12 40.98 -2.65 -5.52
CA GLN A 12 42.21 -3.16 -6.13
C GLN A 12 43.53 -2.89 -5.38
N VAL A 13 43.88 -3.85 -4.53
CA VAL A 13 45.28 -4.24 -4.31
C VAL A 13 45.35 -5.76 -4.38
N LEU A 14 45.56 -6.30 -5.59
CA LEU A 14 46.11 -7.63 -5.78
C LEU A 14 47.60 -7.46 -6.00
N THR A 15 48.33 -7.39 -4.90
CA THR A 15 49.78 -7.56 -4.85
C THR A 15 50.12 -8.99 -5.30
N SER A 16 51.05 -9.07 -6.25
CA SER A 16 51.82 -10.27 -6.55
C SER A 16 52.41 -10.87 -5.27
N THR A 17 52.06 -12.12 -4.96
CA THR A 17 52.72 -12.92 -3.94
C THR A 17 53.51 -14.04 -4.59
N PRO A 18 54.75 -14.33 -4.15
CA PRO A 18 55.53 -15.43 -4.69
C PRO A 18 54.83 -16.77 -4.44
N SER A 19 54.81 -17.62 -5.45
CA SER A 19 54.24 -18.96 -5.39
C SER A 19 55.09 -19.86 -4.48
N VAL A 20 54.75 -19.91 -3.19
CA VAL A 20 55.19 -20.99 -2.30
C VAL A 20 53.99 -21.91 -2.11
N SER A 21 53.99 -23.02 -2.84
CA SER A 21 52.98 -24.06 -2.72
C SER A 21 53.21 -24.84 -1.42
N ILE A 22 52.44 -24.53 -0.39
CA ILE A 22 52.39 -25.33 0.83
C ILE A 22 51.73 -26.68 0.46
N PRO A 23 52.34 -27.83 0.79
CA PRO A 23 51.77 -29.14 0.48
C PRO A 23 50.43 -29.34 1.20
N SER A 24 49.49 -29.99 0.51
CA SER A 24 48.08 -30.13 0.87
C SER A 24 47.80 -30.74 2.26
N PHE A 25 48.77 -31.42 2.87
CA PHE A 25 48.62 -32.07 4.17
C PHE A 25 48.80 -31.12 5.38
N LEU A 26 49.26 -29.88 5.17
CA LEU A 26 49.43 -28.88 6.23
C LEU A 26 48.25 -27.91 6.36
N LEU A 27 47.20 -28.06 5.54
CA LEU A 27 45.97 -27.28 5.68
C LEU A 27 45.14 -27.81 6.86
N PRO A 28 44.85 -27.01 7.90
CA PRO A 28 43.94 -27.44 8.94
C PRO A 28 42.55 -27.67 8.34
N ALA A 29 42.05 -28.90 8.46
CA ALA A 29 40.74 -29.31 7.97
C ALA A 29 39.62 -28.72 8.85
N PHE A 30 39.40 -27.41 8.76
CA PHE A 30 38.16 -26.80 9.23
C PHE A 30 37.23 -26.63 8.05
N PRO A 31 36.14 -27.41 7.93
CA PRO A 31 35.10 -27.08 6.98
C PRO A 31 34.44 -25.79 7.48
N ILE A 32 34.89 -24.64 6.95
CA ILE A 32 34.16 -23.37 7.08
C ILE A 32 32.97 -23.47 6.11
N ALA A 33 32.04 -24.38 6.42
CA ALA A 33 30.72 -24.34 5.84
C ALA A 33 29.95 -23.26 6.59
N SER A 34 29.96 -22.03 6.06
CA SER A 34 29.00 -21.02 6.50
C SER A 34 27.61 -21.56 6.18
N ARG A 35 26.93 -22.14 7.16
CA ARG A 35 25.54 -22.54 7.02
C ARG A 35 24.72 -21.27 6.89
N SER A 36 24.24 -21.00 5.67
CA SER A 36 23.24 -19.98 5.41
C SER A 36 22.01 -20.31 6.25
N PHE A 37 21.67 -19.46 7.23
CA PHE A 37 20.48 -19.64 8.10
C PHE A 37 19.15 -19.60 7.34
N SER A 38 19.17 -19.33 6.04
CA SER A 38 17.98 -19.26 5.19
C SER A 38 18.16 -20.17 3.97
N ALA A 39 17.30 -21.18 3.87
CA ALA A 39 17.18 -22.06 2.70
C ALA A 39 16.15 -21.54 1.67
N SER A 40 15.55 -20.37 1.91
CA SER A 40 14.61 -19.77 0.97
C SER A 40 15.35 -19.22 -0.25
N THR A 41 14.90 -19.62 -1.44
CA THR A 41 15.37 -19.03 -2.70
C THR A 41 14.96 -17.57 -2.76
N CYS A 42 15.84 -16.71 -3.27
CA CYS A 42 15.51 -15.31 -3.54
C CYS A 42 14.38 -15.26 -4.58
N ARG A 43 13.14 -15.00 -4.15
CA ARG A 43 12.00 -14.87 -5.05
C ARG A 43 11.98 -13.46 -5.62
N ASN A 44 12.38 -13.31 -6.87
CA ASN A 44 12.33 -12.03 -7.56
C ASN A 44 10.86 -11.60 -7.76
N SER A 45 10.49 -10.42 -7.28
CA SER A 45 9.18 -9.83 -7.53
C SER A 45 9.12 -9.29 -8.96
N HIS A 46 8.28 -9.89 -9.80
CA HIS A 46 8.05 -9.46 -11.20
C HIS A 46 6.98 -8.37 -11.32
N ILE A 47 6.58 -7.78 -10.19
CA ILE A 47 5.50 -6.78 -10.11
C ILE A 47 5.94 -5.48 -10.80
N GLY A 48 7.16 -5.03 -10.54
CA GLY A 48 7.67 -3.76 -11.12
C GLY A 48 7.80 -3.81 -12.65
N SER A 49 8.19 -4.95 -13.21
CA SER A 49 8.36 -5.13 -14.66
C SER A 49 7.04 -5.34 -15.41
N ALA A 50 5.95 -5.63 -14.70
CA ALA A 50 4.68 -5.90 -15.33
C ALA A 50 4.04 -4.60 -15.84
N VAL A 51 3.68 -4.60 -17.13
CA VAL A 51 3.07 -3.47 -17.84
C VAL A 51 1.78 -3.02 -17.15
N LEU A 52 1.52 -1.71 -17.14
CA LEU A 52 0.25 -1.09 -16.76
C LEU A 52 -0.59 -0.85 -18.01
N SER A 53 -1.77 -1.46 -18.06
CA SER A 53 -2.75 -1.23 -19.13
C SER A 53 -3.65 -0.06 -18.75
N ILE A 54 -3.67 0.99 -19.55
CA ILE A 54 -4.48 2.18 -19.29
C ILE A 54 -5.79 2.07 -20.11
N PRO A 55 -6.97 2.03 -19.46
CA PRO A 55 -8.25 1.98 -20.16
C PRO A 55 -8.50 3.30 -20.93
N PRO A 56 -9.34 3.28 -21.99
CA PRO A 56 -9.59 4.44 -22.86
C PRO A 56 -10.09 5.69 -22.14
N GLU A 57 -10.79 5.49 -21.03
CA GLU A 57 -11.44 6.56 -20.27
C GLU A 57 -10.48 7.32 -19.35
N VAL A 58 -9.27 6.80 -19.16
CA VAL A 58 -8.32 7.31 -18.17
C VAL A 58 -7.20 8.10 -18.86
N THR A 59 -7.03 9.35 -18.44
CA THR A 59 -5.94 10.21 -18.85
C THR A 59 -4.78 10.06 -17.87
N PHE A 60 -3.62 9.63 -18.38
CA PHE A 60 -2.41 9.43 -17.60
C PHE A 60 -1.35 10.47 -17.99
N LYS A 61 -0.95 11.34 -17.06
CA LYS A 61 0.05 12.39 -17.31
C LYS A 61 1.18 12.32 -16.29
N VAL A 62 2.41 12.22 -16.79
CA VAL A 62 3.62 12.31 -15.97
C VAL A 62 4.16 13.73 -16.07
N ILE A 63 4.13 14.47 -14.96
CA ILE A 63 4.63 15.84 -14.88
C ILE A 63 6.08 15.78 -14.36
N PRO A 64 7.04 16.36 -15.09
CA PRO A 64 8.42 16.42 -14.64
C PRO A 64 8.54 17.23 -13.34
N PRO A 65 9.58 16.99 -12.53
CA PRO A 65 9.76 17.71 -11.28
C PRO A 65 9.88 19.23 -11.53
N PRO A 66 9.24 20.07 -10.71
CA PRO A 66 9.40 21.51 -10.83
C PRO A 66 10.87 21.89 -10.55
N PRO A 67 11.39 22.94 -11.22
CA PRO A 67 12.73 23.44 -10.93
C PRO A 67 12.83 23.87 -9.45
N PRO A 68 14.00 23.72 -8.81
CA PRO A 68 14.16 24.10 -7.41
C PRO A 68 13.86 25.59 -7.21
N ALA A 69 13.07 25.91 -6.18
CA ALA A 69 12.85 27.29 -5.77
C ALA A 69 14.18 27.90 -5.31
N ARG A 70 14.40 29.20 -5.61
CA ARG A 70 15.61 29.95 -5.22
C ARG A 70 15.89 29.75 -3.72
N GLY A 71 16.94 29.00 -3.39
CA GLY A 71 17.40 28.74 -2.01
C GLY A 71 17.24 27.31 -1.49
N SER A 72 16.59 26.39 -2.22
CA SER A 72 16.53 24.97 -1.83
C SER A 72 17.40 24.12 -2.77
N ALA A 73 18.33 23.35 -2.20
CA ALA A 73 19.21 22.43 -2.94
C ALA A 73 18.53 21.09 -3.33
N VAL A 74 17.27 20.89 -2.96
CA VAL A 74 16.52 19.65 -3.22
C VAL A 74 15.63 19.84 -4.44
N ALA A 75 15.92 19.10 -5.52
CA ALA A 75 15.06 19.03 -6.68
C ALA A 75 13.66 18.50 -6.29
N GLY A 76 12.61 19.03 -6.92
CA GLY A 76 11.25 18.56 -6.68
C GLY A 76 11.06 17.09 -7.07
N ARG A 77 9.97 16.48 -6.61
CA ARG A 77 9.58 15.13 -7.01
C ARG A 77 8.73 15.16 -8.29
N PRO A 78 8.92 14.22 -9.23
CA PRO A 78 7.98 14.05 -10.34
C PRO A 78 6.57 13.75 -9.80
N LEU A 79 5.55 14.25 -10.51
CA LEU A 79 4.15 14.11 -10.11
C LEU A 79 3.39 13.38 -11.22
N VAL A 80 2.69 12.31 -10.87
CA VAL A 80 1.80 11.61 -11.80
C VAL A 80 0.36 11.99 -11.51
N LYS A 81 -0.33 12.47 -12.54
CA LYS A 81 -1.76 12.78 -12.50
C LYS A 81 -2.54 11.74 -13.30
N ILE A 82 -3.54 11.16 -12.66
CA ILE A 82 -4.42 10.14 -13.23
C ILE A 82 -5.84 10.69 -13.12
N GLU A 83 -6.47 10.93 -14.25
CA GLU A 83 -7.83 11.46 -14.31
C GLU A 83 -8.73 10.46 -15.03
N GLY A 84 -9.93 10.24 -14.52
CA GLY A 84 -10.91 9.37 -15.15
C GLY A 84 -12.34 9.70 -14.70
N PRO A 85 -13.32 8.82 -14.96
CA PRO A 85 -14.73 9.12 -14.75
C PRO A 85 -15.10 9.34 -13.28
N LEU A 86 -14.48 8.60 -12.34
CA LEU A 86 -14.81 8.67 -10.91
C LEU A 86 -14.02 9.73 -10.14
N GLY A 87 -13.03 10.36 -10.75
CA GLY A 87 -12.25 11.41 -10.08
C GLY A 87 -10.84 11.62 -10.63
N LYS A 88 -10.02 12.28 -9.82
CA LYS A 88 -8.65 12.67 -10.15
C LYS A 88 -7.73 12.31 -9.00
N MET A 89 -6.62 11.65 -9.31
CA MET A 89 -5.59 11.29 -8.34
C MET A 89 -4.24 11.86 -8.75
N SER A 90 -3.49 12.30 -7.74
CA SER A 90 -2.14 12.82 -7.91
C SER A 90 -1.20 12.11 -6.95
N MET A 91 -0.12 11.51 -7.48
CA MET A 91 0.89 10.81 -6.68
C MET A 91 2.28 11.35 -7.00
N SER A 92 3.03 11.73 -5.96
CA SER A 92 4.44 12.10 -6.09
C SER A 92 5.32 10.85 -6.14
N ILE A 93 6.29 10.83 -7.02
CA ILE A 93 7.18 9.68 -7.25
C ILE A 93 8.62 10.07 -6.94
N GLU A 94 9.46 9.10 -6.59
CA GLU A 94 10.89 9.32 -6.35
C GLU A 94 11.64 9.50 -7.69
N PRO A 95 12.65 10.38 -7.77
CA PRO A 95 13.29 10.76 -9.04
C PRO A 95 14.00 9.62 -9.78
N PHE A 96 14.44 8.57 -9.08
CA PHE A 96 15.07 7.40 -9.70
C PHE A 96 14.08 6.46 -10.42
N ILE A 97 12.78 6.76 -10.38
CA ILE A 97 11.74 5.98 -11.07
C ILE A 97 11.40 6.66 -12.38
N LYS A 98 11.59 5.91 -13.48
CA LYS A 98 11.30 6.34 -14.84
C LYS A 98 10.02 5.66 -15.30
N ILE A 99 9.08 6.43 -15.86
CA ILE A 99 7.83 5.90 -16.40
C ILE A 99 7.86 6.11 -17.90
N GLU A 100 7.93 5.02 -18.65
CA GLU A 100 7.83 5.01 -20.10
C GLU A 100 6.37 4.82 -20.46
N HIS A 101 5.74 5.86 -21.01
CA HIS A 101 4.34 5.82 -21.43
C HIS A 101 4.25 5.84 -22.95
N ASP A 102 3.70 4.75 -23.51
CA ASP A 102 3.42 4.63 -24.93
C ASP A 102 1.97 5.02 -25.21
N GLU A 103 1.74 6.23 -25.70
CA GLU A 103 0.38 6.75 -25.97
C GLU A 103 -0.36 5.90 -27.03
N ASN A 104 0.36 5.39 -28.02
CA ASN A 104 -0.19 4.56 -29.11
C ASN A 104 -0.75 3.22 -28.61
N THR A 105 -0.06 2.56 -27.70
CA THR A 105 -0.46 1.24 -27.17
C THR A 105 -1.19 1.35 -25.83
N ARG A 106 -1.30 2.55 -25.25
CA ARG A 106 -1.88 2.85 -23.94
C ARG A 106 -1.30 1.97 -22.83
N LYS A 107 0.00 1.74 -22.91
CA LYS A 107 0.77 0.97 -21.95
C LYS A 107 1.73 1.91 -21.22
N ALA A 108 1.92 1.67 -19.94
CA ALA A 108 2.97 2.32 -19.17
C ALA A 108 3.86 1.28 -18.51
N ILE A 109 5.17 1.49 -18.60
CA ILE A 109 6.18 0.62 -18.00
C ILE A 109 6.94 1.44 -16.97
N VAL A 110 6.98 0.95 -15.74
CA VAL A 110 7.77 1.56 -14.67
C VAL A 110 9.17 0.93 -14.70
N ARG A 111 10.21 1.75 -14.67
CA ARG A 111 11.61 1.35 -14.58
C ARG A 111 12.29 2.09 -13.43
N VAL A 112 13.38 1.50 -12.96
CA VAL A 112 14.30 2.12 -12.00
C VAL A 112 15.69 2.22 -12.60
N GLU A 113 16.49 3.17 -12.11
CA GLU A 113 17.86 3.38 -12.55
C GLU A 113 18.75 2.18 -12.23
N ASP A 114 18.83 1.80 -10.96
CA ASP A 114 19.68 0.72 -10.46
C ASP A 114 18.85 -0.35 -9.75
N ARG A 115 18.78 -1.53 -10.36
CA ARG A 115 18.03 -2.68 -9.80
C ARG A 115 18.74 -3.35 -8.61
N GLU A 116 20.04 -3.12 -8.46
CA GLU A 116 20.85 -3.69 -7.37
C GLU A 116 20.62 -2.95 -6.05
N VAL A 117 20.24 -1.67 -6.12
CA VAL A 117 19.96 -0.86 -4.93
C VAL A 117 18.63 -1.31 -4.32
N LYS A 118 18.70 -1.86 -3.10
CA LYS A 118 17.55 -2.39 -2.36
C LYS A 118 16.37 -1.41 -2.29
N ASN A 119 16.64 -0.13 -2.03
CA ASN A 119 15.61 0.90 -1.90
C ASN A 119 14.89 1.15 -3.22
N GLN A 120 15.64 1.27 -4.33
CA GLN A 120 15.05 1.47 -5.66
C GLN A 120 14.22 0.26 -6.07
N ARG A 121 14.75 -0.96 -5.85
CA ARG A 121 14.01 -2.21 -6.14
C ARG A 121 12.72 -2.33 -5.32
N ALA A 122 12.73 -1.93 -4.06
CA ALA A 122 11.53 -1.93 -3.22
C ALA A 122 10.48 -0.93 -3.74
N MET A 123 10.90 0.29 -4.04
CA MET A 123 10.00 1.33 -4.55
C MET A 123 9.47 1.00 -5.94
N TRP A 124 10.24 0.31 -6.78
CA TRP A 124 9.81 -0.11 -8.13
C TRP A 124 8.47 -0.87 -8.12
N GLY A 125 8.37 -1.90 -7.27
CA GLY A 125 7.15 -2.69 -7.14
C GLY A 125 6.02 -1.92 -6.48
N THR A 126 6.33 -1.14 -5.44
CA THR A 126 5.35 -0.32 -4.72
C THR A 126 4.71 0.70 -5.65
N THR A 127 5.50 1.54 -6.33
CA THR A 127 5.00 2.58 -7.23
C THR A 127 4.13 1.98 -8.34
N ARG A 128 4.56 0.86 -8.94
CA ARG A 128 3.76 0.16 -9.95
C ARG A 128 2.40 -0.29 -9.39
N ALA A 129 2.38 -0.89 -8.20
CA ALA A 129 1.14 -1.34 -7.56
C ALA A 129 0.18 -0.18 -7.24
N TYR A 130 0.72 0.96 -6.77
CA TYR A 130 -0.07 2.17 -6.52
C TYR A 130 -0.67 2.74 -7.81
N LEU A 131 0.14 2.87 -8.86
CA LEU A 131 -0.36 3.33 -10.17
C LEU A 131 -1.47 2.44 -10.69
N GLN A 132 -1.32 1.11 -10.61
CA GLN A 132 -2.39 0.18 -10.99
C GLN A 132 -3.66 0.40 -10.16
N ASN A 133 -3.54 0.55 -8.84
CA ASN A 133 -4.69 0.79 -7.97
C ASN A 133 -5.37 2.13 -8.28
N HIS A 134 -4.61 3.17 -8.59
CA HIS A 134 -5.18 4.46 -8.97
C HIS A 134 -5.88 4.41 -10.34
N ILE A 135 -5.29 3.74 -11.33
CA ILE A 135 -5.91 3.55 -12.66
C ILE A 135 -7.24 2.81 -12.51
N LEU A 136 -7.26 1.66 -11.82
CA LEU A 136 -8.50 0.91 -11.55
C LEU A 136 -9.49 1.72 -10.70
N GLY A 137 -8.97 2.54 -9.79
CA GLY A 137 -9.76 3.38 -8.90
C GLY A 137 -10.50 4.52 -9.59
N VAL A 138 -9.86 5.21 -10.55
CA VAL A 138 -10.57 6.24 -11.34
C VAL A 138 -11.57 5.63 -12.33
N SER A 139 -11.34 4.40 -12.81
CA SER A 139 -12.17 3.77 -13.84
C SER A 139 -13.34 2.99 -13.25
N GLU A 140 -13.05 1.98 -12.42
CA GLU A 140 -14.04 1.06 -11.86
C GLU A 140 -14.45 1.45 -10.43
N GLY A 141 -13.50 2.02 -9.68
CA GLY A 141 -13.65 2.29 -8.26
C GLY A 141 -13.31 1.10 -7.39
N HIS A 142 -12.96 1.35 -6.13
CA HIS A 142 -12.71 0.32 -5.13
C HIS A 142 -13.91 0.19 -4.22
N ASN A 143 -14.25 -1.05 -3.88
CA ASN A 143 -15.29 -1.34 -2.92
C ASN A 143 -14.74 -2.09 -1.70
N ALA A 144 -15.40 -1.87 -0.56
CA ALA A 144 -15.20 -2.69 0.63
C ALA A 144 -16.54 -3.05 1.25
N ILE A 145 -16.78 -4.35 1.39
CA ILE A 145 -18.01 -4.89 1.94
C ILE A 145 -17.75 -5.26 3.39
N LEU A 146 -18.48 -4.64 4.31
CA LEU A 146 -18.46 -4.98 5.73
C LEU A 146 -19.71 -5.77 6.10
N ARG A 147 -19.52 -6.93 6.73
CA ARG A 147 -20.59 -7.78 7.22
C ARG A 147 -20.63 -7.75 8.73
N LEU A 148 -21.79 -7.40 9.29
CA LEU A 148 -22.02 -7.41 10.73
C LEU A 148 -22.63 -8.75 11.14
N VAL A 149 -21.99 -9.43 12.09
CA VAL A 149 -22.48 -10.69 12.67
C VAL A 149 -22.71 -10.49 14.16
N GLY A 150 -23.96 -10.62 14.58
CA GLY A 150 -24.35 -10.49 15.98
C GLY A 150 -25.84 -10.19 16.11
N VAL A 151 -26.44 -10.63 17.20
CA VAL A 151 -27.84 -10.30 17.50
C VAL A 151 -27.93 -8.81 17.83
N GLY A 152 -28.85 -8.11 17.17
CA GLY A 152 -29.03 -6.65 17.33
C GLY A 152 -27.97 -5.80 16.62
N TYR A 153 -27.04 -6.40 15.87
CA TYR A 153 -26.03 -5.66 15.14
C TYR A 153 -26.61 -5.08 13.86
N ARG A 154 -26.52 -3.76 13.72
CA ARG A 154 -27.00 -3.06 12.53
C ARG A 154 -26.21 -1.77 12.28
N ALA A 155 -26.19 -1.36 11.03
CA ALA A 155 -25.60 -0.12 10.58
C ALA A 155 -26.63 0.70 9.78
N THR A 156 -26.61 2.01 9.95
CA THR A 156 -27.38 2.97 9.16
C THR A 156 -26.43 4.05 8.63
N VAL A 157 -26.72 4.59 7.45
CA VAL A 157 -26.03 5.77 6.91
C VAL A 157 -26.95 6.95 7.07
N GLU A 158 -26.49 7.95 7.83
CA GLU A 158 -27.28 9.13 8.16
C GLU A 158 -26.53 10.40 7.72
N PRO A 159 -27.25 11.44 7.29
CA PRO A 159 -26.63 12.72 6.94
C PRO A 159 -26.14 13.45 8.21
N ALA A 160 -25.15 14.35 8.05
CA ALA A 160 -24.57 15.15 9.13
C ALA A 160 -25.59 15.87 10.03
N SER A 161 -26.77 16.22 9.52
CA SER A 161 -27.81 16.93 10.27
C SER A 161 -28.36 16.18 11.48
N ASN A 162 -28.28 14.85 11.48
CA ASN A 162 -28.93 14.02 12.49
C ASN A 162 -27.94 13.48 13.55
N VAL A 163 -26.67 13.85 13.45
CA VAL A 163 -25.56 13.29 14.21
C VAL A 163 -25.26 14.18 15.40
N THR A 164 -25.27 13.60 16.61
CA THR A 164 -25.22 14.38 17.86
C THR A 164 -23.78 14.57 18.36
N THR A 165 -22.87 13.65 18.05
CA THR A 165 -21.60 13.53 18.80
C THR A 165 -20.39 14.13 18.10
N LYS A 166 -20.41 14.24 16.77
CA LYS A 166 -19.24 14.66 15.98
C LYS A 166 -19.55 15.79 15.02
N THR A 167 -18.72 16.82 15.05
CA THR A 167 -18.79 17.95 14.13
C THR A 167 -18.41 17.48 12.71
N PRO A 168 -19.18 17.84 11.68
CA PRO A 168 -18.84 17.54 10.29
C PRO A 168 -17.56 18.30 9.90
N GLU A 169 -16.64 17.60 9.23
CA GLU A 169 -15.40 18.19 8.70
C GLU A 169 -15.66 18.95 7.39
N PHE A 170 -16.71 18.57 6.66
CA PHE A 170 -17.14 19.23 5.42
C PHE A 170 -18.67 19.16 5.26
N GLU A 171 -19.21 20.08 4.46
CA GLU A 171 -20.65 20.18 4.21
C GLU A 171 -21.19 18.91 3.51
N GLY A 172 -22.31 18.38 4.00
CA GLY A 172 -22.94 17.19 3.42
C GLY A 172 -22.25 15.86 3.75
N GLN A 173 -21.33 15.85 4.74
CA GLN A 173 -20.67 14.61 5.17
C GLN A 173 -21.69 13.57 5.65
N GLN A 174 -21.50 12.33 5.20
CA GLN A 174 -22.28 11.18 5.66
C GLN A 174 -21.64 10.60 6.91
N PHE A 175 -22.46 10.04 7.79
CA PHE A 175 -22.02 9.32 8.96
C PHE A 175 -22.55 7.89 8.93
N VAL A 176 -21.66 6.94 9.24
CA VAL A 176 -22.01 5.55 9.46
C VAL A 176 -22.32 5.39 10.94
N VAL A 177 -23.59 5.14 11.26
CA VAL A 177 -24.07 4.91 12.61
C VAL A 177 -24.14 3.42 12.87
N LEU A 178 -23.38 2.95 13.86
CA LEU A 178 -23.28 1.54 14.22
C LEU A 178 -23.99 1.27 15.55
N LYS A 179 -24.86 0.27 15.56
CA LYS A 179 -25.45 -0.31 16.77
C LYS A 179 -24.92 -1.74 16.91
N VAL A 180 -23.82 -1.91 17.66
CA VAL A 180 -23.10 -3.20 17.81
C VAL A 180 -22.98 -3.66 19.26
N GLY A 181 -23.97 -3.31 20.09
CA GLY A 181 -24.05 -3.74 21.49
C GLY A 181 -23.35 -2.83 22.49
N TYR A 182 -23.01 -1.60 22.11
CA TYR A 182 -22.64 -0.53 23.03
C TYR A 182 -23.90 0.22 23.51
N SER A 183 -23.81 0.88 24.67
CA SER A 183 -24.95 1.60 25.26
C SER A 183 -25.41 2.80 24.41
N HIS A 184 -24.49 3.46 23.72
CA HIS A 184 -24.76 4.58 22.80
C HIS A 184 -24.44 4.18 21.35
N PRO A 185 -25.12 4.78 20.35
CA PRO A 185 -24.78 4.57 18.95
C PRO A 185 -23.39 5.12 18.63
N ILE A 186 -22.62 4.42 17.79
CA ILE A 186 -21.29 4.86 17.37
C ILE A 186 -21.42 5.55 16.01
N GLU A 187 -21.12 6.84 15.96
CA GLU A 187 -21.17 7.66 14.76
C GLU A 187 -19.75 7.81 14.17
N LEU A 188 -19.57 7.41 12.90
CA LEU A 188 -18.28 7.51 12.21
C LEU A 188 -18.37 8.40 10.97
N PRO A 189 -17.54 9.46 10.89
CA PRO A 189 -17.51 10.35 9.73
C PRO A 189 -16.95 9.61 8.52
N VAL A 190 -17.68 9.63 7.41
CA VAL A 190 -17.19 9.08 6.14
C VAL A 190 -16.14 10.04 5.56
N PRO A 191 -14.94 9.58 5.19
CA PRO A 191 -13.91 10.44 4.64
C PRO A 191 -14.30 10.98 3.26
N ARG A 192 -13.61 12.05 2.81
CA ARG A 192 -13.86 12.67 1.50
C ARG A 192 -13.70 11.66 0.36
N PHE A 193 -14.50 11.83 -0.68
CA PHE A 193 -14.52 10.99 -1.88
C PHE A 193 -14.86 9.51 -1.64
N VAL A 194 -15.32 9.15 -0.44
CA VAL A 194 -15.88 7.82 -0.15
C VAL A 194 -17.39 7.94 0.02
N LYS A 195 -18.12 7.02 -0.58
CA LYS A 195 -19.56 6.87 -0.44
C LYS A 195 -19.85 5.64 0.40
N ALA A 196 -20.69 5.79 1.43
CA ALA A 196 -21.16 4.68 2.23
C ALA A 196 -22.62 4.38 1.88
N SER A 197 -22.95 3.11 1.71
CA SER A 197 -24.31 2.64 1.51
C SER A 197 -24.59 1.42 2.36
N THR A 198 -25.85 1.25 2.78
CA THR A 198 -26.31 0.10 3.57
C THR A 198 -27.41 -0.63 2.82
N PRO A 199 -27.08 -1.53 1.88
CA PRO A 199 -28.08 -2.30 1.15
C PRO A 199 -28.89 -3.22 2.08
N GLN A 200 -28.28 -3.66 3.17
CA GLN A 200 -28.93 -4.41 4.25
C GLN A 200 -28.49 -3.80 5.58
N PRO A 201 -29.32 -3.85 6.64
CA PRO A 201 -28.93 -3.34 7.95
C PRO A 201 -27.68 -4.04 8.51
N THR A 202 -27.39 -5.27 8.07
CA THR A 202 -26.22 -6.07 8.47
C THR A 202 -25.06 -6.01 7.47
N ARG A 203 -25.16 -5.20 6.40
CA ARG A 203 -24.11 -5.04 5.38
C ARG A 203 -23.88 -3.58 5.04
N ILE A 204 -22.63 -3.16 5.10
CA ILE A 204 -22.18 -1.83 4.67
C ILE A 204 -21.35 -2.03 3.41
N LEU A 205 -21.63 -1.22 2.39
CA LEU A 205 -20.86 -1.14 1.17
C LEU A 205 -20.20 0.24 1.12
N LEU A 206 -18.87 0.24 1.18
CA LEU A 206 -18.05 1.43 1.00
C LEU A 206 -17.53 1.45 -0.44
N GLU A 207 -17.64 2.58 -1.11
CA GLU A 207 -17.19 2.79 -2.48
C GLU A 207 -16.33 4.05 -2.55
N GLY A 208 -15.25 4.02 -3.31
CA GLY A 208 -14.42 5.20 -3.53
C GLY A 208 -13.29 4.97 -4.54
N PRO A 209 -12.70 6.05 -5.09
CA PRO A 209 -11.66 5.93 -6.10
C PRO A 209 -10.29 5.57 -5.50
N GLU A 210 -10.07 5.83 -4.21
CA GLU A 210 -8.80 5.58 -3.53
C GLU A 210 -8.88 4.37 -2.59
N LYS A 211 -8.18 3.30 -2.97
CA LYS A 211 -8.17 2.03 -2.24
C LYS A 211 -7.73 2.17 -0.79
N GLU A 212 -6.74 3.02 -0.53
CA GLU A 212 -6.17 3.21 0.80
C GLU A 212 -7.19 3.80 1.77
N VAL A 213 -7.86 4.87 1.36
CA VAL A 213 -8.86 5.56 2.17
C VAL A 213 -10.06 4.66 2.43
N VAL A 214 -10.54 3.94 1.41
CA VAL A 214 -11.66 3.00 1.55
C VAL A 214 -11.33 1.87 2.55
N LEU A 215 -10.17 1.23 2.41
CA LEU A 215 -9.78 0.13 3.30
C LEU A 215 -9.38 0.61 4.70
N LEU A 216 -8.77 1.79 4.82
CA LEU A 216 -8.48 2.41 6.11
C LEU A 216 -9.78 2.68 6.89
N PHE A 217 -10.79 3.24 6.22
CA PHE A 217 -12.09 3.48 6.84
C PHE A 217 -12.78 2.16 7.22
N ALA A 218 -12.73 1.15 6.35
CA ALA A 218 -13.23 -0.18 6.68
C ALA A 218 -12.54 -0.79 7.93
N ALA A 219 -11.23 -0.61 8.06
CA ALA A 219 -10.45 -1.05 9.22
C ALA A 219 -10.83 -0.28 10.50
N GLN A 220 -11.09 1.03 10.40
CA GLN A 220 -11.57 1.85 11.50
C GLN A 220 -12.95 1.38 12.01
N ILE A 221 -13.87 1.07 11.10
CA ILE A 221 -15.18 0.48 11.46
C ILE A 221 -14.98 -0.86 12.17
N ARG A 222 -14.15 -1.75 11.61
CA ARG A 222 -13.86 -3.08 12.18
C ARG A 222 -13.28 -3.00 13.60
N LYS A 223 -12.48 -1.97 13.90
CA LYS A 223 -11.82 -1.79 15.21
C LYS A 223 -12.82 -1.74 16.38
N TRP A 224 -14.04 -1.25 16.16
CA TRP A 224 -15.07 -1.18 17.21
C TRP A 224 -15.56 -2.54 17.68
N ARG A 225 -15.57 -3.53 16.79
CA ARG A 225 -15.96 -4.90 17.13
C ARG A 225 -15.27 -5.91 16.23
N VAL A 226 -14.05 -6.27 16.64
CA VAL A 226 -13.25 -7.32 15.99
C VAL A 226 -13.96 -8.68 16.12
N PRO A 227 -13.95 -9.53 15.06
CA PRO A 227 -14.52 -10.88 15.13
C PRO A 227 -13.96 -11.72 16.28
N GLU A 228 -14.85 -12.27 17.10
CA GLU A 228 -14.48 -13.15 18.21
C GLU A 228 -14.31 -14.62 17.78
N PRO A 229 -13.39 -15.39 18.38
CA PRO A 229 -13.07 -16.76 17.93
C PRO A 229 -14.06 -17.83 18.37
N TYR A 230 -15.11 -17.51 19.14
CA TYR A 230 -16.04 -18.53 19.67
C TYR A 230 -17.36 -18.57 18.90
N LYS A 231 -18.04 -17.42 18.77
CA LYS A 231 -19.32 -17.34 18.04
C LYS A 231 -19.21 -16.53 16.73
N GLY A 232 -18.02 -16.06 16.38
CA GLY A 232 -17.80 -15.27 15.17
C GLY A 232 -18.55 -13.93 15.17
N LYS A 233 -18.96 -13.42 16.33
CA LYS A 233 -19.60 -12.10 16.42
C LYS A 233 -18.58 -11.01 16.18
N GLY A 234 -18.94 -10.02 15.38
CA GLY A 234 -18.09 -8.90 15.02
C GLY A 234 -18.34 -8.40 13.62
N ILE A 235 -17.43 -7.57 13.13
CA ILE A 235 -17.48 -6.96 11.82
C ILE A 235 -16.38 -7.59 10.95
N PHE A 236 -16.77 -8.15 9.81
CA PHE A 236 -15.86 -8.77 8.84
C PHE A 236 -15.71 -7.86 7.62
N VAL A 237 -14.52 -7.80 7.03
CA VAL A 237 -14.22 -6.99 5.84
C VAL A 237 -13.91 -7.90 4.65
N ASN A 238 -14.52 -7.65 3.49
CA ASN A 238 -14.19 -8.29 2.20
C ASN A 238 -14.16 -9.84 2.22
N GLY A 239 -15.08 -10.46 2.97
CA GLY A 239 -15.14 -11.92 3.09
C GLY A 239 -14.12 -12.51 4.06
N GLU A 240 -13.55 -11.71 4.97
CA GLU A 240 -12.78 -12.22 6.11
C GLU A 240 -13.59 -13.30 6.86
N GLU A 241 -12.89 -14.37 7.24
CA GLU A 241 -13.43 -15.45 8.05
C GLU A 241 -12.52 -15.70 9.27
N ILE A 242 -13.13 -16.08 10.39
CA ILE A 242 -12.42 -16.42 11.61
C ILE A 242 -12.59 -17.90 11.92
N LYS A 243 -11.48 -18.57 12.29
CA LYS A 243 -11.52 -19.96 12.75
C LYS A 243 -12.20 -20.03 14.12
N LEU A 244 -13.32 -20.74 14.18
CA LEU A 244 -14.06 -20.92 15.42
C LEU A 244 -13.39 -21.97 16.30
N LYS A 245 -13.27 -21.67 17.59
CA LYS A 245 -12.84 -22.61 18.62
C LYS A 245 -14.05 -23.36 19.15
N ASN A 246 -13.94 -24.69 19.18
CA ASN A 246 -14.95 -25.52 19.81
C ASN A 246 -15.05 -25.19 21.30
N LYS A 247 -16.29 -25.18 21.81
CA LYS A 247 -16.54 -25.09 23.24
C LYS A 247 -15.97 -26.34 23.90
N LYS A 248 -15.23 -26.18 25.00
CA LYS A 248 -14.84 -27.32 25.85
C LYS A 248 -16.13 -27.88 26.46
N ILE A 249 -16.61 -28.98 25.91
CA ILE A 249 -17.67 -29.80 26.52
C ILE A 249 -16.97 -30.48 27.71
N LYS A 250 -17.42 -30.18 28.93
CA LYS A 250 -17.03 -30.92 30.13
C LYS A 250 -17.91 -32.14 30.24
#